data_AF-A0A397S410-F1
#
_entry.id   AF-A0A397S410-F1
#
_cell.length_a   1.000
_cell.length_b   1.000
_cell.length_c   1.000
_cell.angle_alpha   90.00
_cell.angle_beta   90.00
_cell.angle_gamma   90.00
#
_symmetry.space_group_name_H-M   'P 1'
#
loop_
_entity.id
_entity.type
_entity.pdbx_description
1 polymer ?
#
loop_
_entity_poly.entity_id
_entity_poly.type
_entity_poly.pdbx_seq_one_letter_code
_entity_poly.pdbx_strand_id
1 'polypeptide(L)'
;MASIFHSDDFNVIINVGENKNTKEFQAHSVILRARSPYFKSALASEWITKKNSMIMFNKPNITPSVFDLILKYIYTGELDLTNQSGEDILGLLIATDELLLEELFQHVQLDSK
;
A
#
# COMPACT_ATOMS: atom_id res chain seq x y z
N MET A 1 -0.72 18.02 -6.26
CA MET A 1 -1.77 16.97 -6.25
C MET A 1 -1.82 16.36 -4.85
N ALA A 2 -2.44 17.04 -3.87
CA ALA A 2 -2.37 16.66 -2.45
C ALA A 2 -3.74 16.45 -1.78
N SER A 3 -4.87 16.66 -2.47
CA SER A 3 -6.17 16.70 -1.79
C SER A 3 -6.82 15.33 -1.55
N ILE A 4 -6.41 14.26 -2.24
CA ILE A 4 -7.11 12.95 -2.14
C ILE A 4 -6.54 12.07 -1.02
N PHE A 5 -5.33 12.34 -0.50
CA PHE A 5 -4.74 11.53 0.58
C PHE A 5 -5.52 11.64 1.90
N HIS A 6 -6.26 12.73 2.09
CA HIS A 6 -7.01 13.06 3.31
C HIS A 6 -8.48 13.37 3.02
N SER A 7 -9.02 12.85 1.92
CA SER A 7 -10.44 13.03 1.60
C SER A 7 -11.29 12.06 2.42
N ASP A 8 -12.46 12.51 2.89
CA ASP A 8 -13.38 11.73 3.74
C ASP A 8 -14.19 10.67 2.96
N ASP A 9 -13.98 10.54 1.64
CA ASP A 9 -14.68 9.60 0.75
C ASP A 9 -13.94 8.27 0.52
N PHE A 10 -12.95 7.96 1.37
CA PHE A 10 -12.27 6.68 1.36
C PHE A 10 -13.29 5.53 1.50
N ASN A 11 -13.07 4.45 0.75
CA ASN A 11 -13.98 3.30 0.73
C ASN A 11 -13.27 1.95 0.92
N VAL A 12 -11.97 2.00 1.21
CA VAL A 12 -11.14 0.84 1.55
C VAL A 12 -10.47 1.09 2.89
N ILE A 13 -10.50 0.07 3.75
CA ILE A 13 -9.69 -0.03 4.96
C ILE A 13 -8.73 -1.20 4.79
N ILE A 14 -7.44 -0.94 5.04
CA ILE A 14 -6.38 -1.95 4.96
C ILE A 14 -5.74 -2.07 6.35
N ASN A 15 -5.94 -3.22 6.98
CA ASN A 15 -5.27 -3.55 8.24
C ASN A 15 -3.90 -4.13 7.91
N VAL A 16 -2.85 -3.48 8.41
CA VAL A 16 -1.46 -3.82 8.10
C VAL A 16 -0.73 -4.24 9.36
N GLY A 17 0.15 -5.22 9.22
CA GLY A 17 0.97 -5.77 10.29
C GLY A 17 0.24 -6.81 11.14
N GLU A 18 0.96 -7.33 12.13
CA GLU A 18 0.47 -8.38 13.02
C GLU A 18 0.85 -8.10 14.48
N ASN A 19 0.23 -8.85 15.40
CA ASN A 19 0.46 -8.75 16.84
C ASN A 19 0.26 -7.32 17.38
N LYS A 20 1.28 -6.75 18.03
CA LYS A 20 1.23 -5.40 18.61
C LYS A 20 1.58 -4.31 17.59
N ASN A 21 2.11 -4.65 16.43
CA ASN A 21 2.53 -3.69 15.41
C ASN A 21 1.52 -3.66 14.26
N THR A 22 0.32 -3.19 14.58
CA THR A 22 -0.78 -3.08 13.61
C THR A 22 -1.19 -1.64 13.40
N LYS A 23 -1.57 -1.29 12.16
CA LYS A 23 -2.11 0.02 11.82
C LYS A 23 -3.21 -0.11 10.79
N GLU A 24 -4.26 0.69 10.94
CA GLU A 24 -5.33 0.82 9.97
C GLU A 24 -4.99 1.92 8.97
N PHE A 25 -5.16 1.63 7.68
CA PHE A 25 -4.97 2.59 6.60
C PHE A 25 -6.27 2.78 5.82
N GLN A 26 -6.63 4.03 5.59
CA GLN A 26 -7.77 4.42 4.77
C GLN A 26 -7.30 4.72 3.35
N ALA A 27 -8.04 4.22 2.36
CA ALA A 27 -7.66 4.38 0.97
C ALA A 27 -8.84 4.40 0.00
N HIS A 28 -8.57 4.86 -1.22
CA HIS A 28 -9.53 4.95 -2.30
C HIS A 28 -9.32 3.79 -3.27
N SER A 29 -10.32 2.92 -3.38
CA SER A 29 -10.27 1.77 -4.31
C SER A 29 -9.92 2.20 -5.74
N VAL A 30 -10.42 3.34 -6.22
CA VAL A 30 -10.13 3.82 -7.58
C VAL A 30 -8.63 4.07 -7.81
N ILE A 31 -7.94 4.65 -6.83
CA ILE A 31 -6.49 4.92 -6.92
C ILE A 31 -5.72 3.61 -6.82
N LEU A 32 -6.05 2.76 -5.84
CA LEU A 32 -5.40 1.45 -5.67
C LEU A 32 -5.47 0.61 -6.95
N ARG A 33 -6.66 0.50 -7.58
CA ARG A 33 -6.84 -0.25 -8.84
C ARG A 33 -6.08 0.36 -10.02
N ALA A 34 -5.93 1.68 -10.05
CA ALA A 34 -5.23 2.36 -11.14
C ALA A 34 -3.70 2.16 -11.04
N ARG A 35 -3.17 2.02 -9.83
CA ARG A 35 -1.73 2.00 -9.56
C ARG A 35 -1.15 0.62 -9.28
N SER A 36 -1.99 -0.37 -8.98
CA SER A 36 -1.56 -1.73 -8.66
C SER A 36 -2.43 -2.77 -9.36
N PRO A 37 -1.86 -3.62 -10.24
CA PRO A 37 -2.55 -4.78 -10.81
C PRO A 37 -3.10 -5.74 -9.76
N TYR A 38 -2.39 -5.91 -8.64
CA TYR A 38 -2.86 -6.69 -7.50
C TYR A 38 -4.19 -6.12 -6.98
N PHE A 39 -4.22 -4.84 -6.62
CA PHE A 39 -5.45 -4.23 -6.11
C PHE A 39 -6.53 -4.16 -7.18
N LYS A 40 -6.18 -3.97 -8.46
CA LYS A 40 -7.14 -4.05 -9.58
C LYS A 40 -7.89 -5.37 -9.59
N SER A 41 -7.15 -6.47 -9.47
CA SER A 41 -7.71 -7.82 -9.48
C SER A 41 -8.46 -8.12 -8.18
N ALA A 42 -7.87 -7.79 -7.03
CA ALA A 42 -8.44 -8.06 -5.72
C ALA A 42 -9.75 -7.28 -5.47
N LEU A 43 -9.85 -6.04 -5.98
CA LEU A 43 -11.05 -5.20 -5.90
C LEU A 43 -12.09 -5.48 -6.99
N ALA A 44 -11.78 -6.33 -7.98
CA ALA A 44 -12.76 -6.81 -8.95
C ALA A 44 -13.50 -8.08 -8.48
N SER A 45 -13.01 -8.72 -7.42
CA SER A 45 -13.55 -9.97 -6.90
C SER A 45 -14.94 -9.79 -6.28
N GLU A 46 -15.86 -10.71 -6.58
CA GLU A 46 -17.19 -10.75 -5.95
C GLU A 46 -17.14 -11.08 -4.45
N TRP A 47 -15.98 -11.51 -3.94
CA TRP A 47 -15.78 -12.03 -2.59
C TRP A 47 -15.28 -10.95 -1.61
N ILE A 48 -15.38 -9.68 -2.00
CA ILE A 48 -14.96 -8.56 -1.16
C ILE A 48 -15.83 -8.52 0.10
N THR A 49 -15.18 -8.68 1.25
CA THR A 49 -15.80 -8.41 2.55
C THR A 49 -16.08 -6.92 2.67
N LYS A 50 -17.37 -6.57 2.77
CA LYS A 50 -17.81 -5.22 3.11
C LYS A 50 -18.28 -5.17 4.56
N LYS A 51 -17.71 -4.27 5.36
CA LYS A 51 -18.21 -3.96 6.71
C LYS A 51 -18.57 -2.48 6.74
N ASN A 52 -19.82 -2.16 7.11
CA ASN A 52 -20.31 -0.77 7.10
C ASN A 52 -20.05 -0.04 5.77
N SER A 53 -20.26 -0.73 4.64
CA SER A 53 -19.97 -0.23 3.28
C SER A 53 -18.49 -0.01 2.93
N MET A 54 -17.56 -0.32 3.84
CA MET A 54 -16.11 -0.27 3.61
C MET A 54 -15.57 -1.61 3.13
N ILE A 55 -14.71 -1.57 2.13
CA ILE A 55 -13.98 -2.74 1.65
C ILE A 55 -12.81 -3.02 2.60
N MET A 56 -12.68 -4.24 3.10
CA MET A 56 -11.64 -4.60 4.06
C MET A 56 -10.53 -5.44 3.41
N PHE A 57 -9.27 -5.04 3.58
CA PHE A 57 -8.10 -5.86 3.30
C PHE A 57 -7.29 -6.10 4.56
N ASN A 58 -6.60 -7.23 4.60
CA ASN A 58 -5.61 -7.53 5.62
C ASN A 58 -4.28 -7.84 4.95
N LYS A 59 -3.22 -7.21 5.43
CA LYS A 59 -1.82 -7.38 5.00
C LYS A 59 -0.93 -7.60 6.22
N PRO A 60 -1.05 -8.75 6.90
CA PRO A 60 -0.30 -9.02 8.12
C PRO A 60 1.22 -9.11 7.88
N ASN A 61 1.62 -9.48 6.67
CA ASN A 61 3.02 -9.67 6.29
C ASN A 61 3.77 -8.37 5.94
N ILE A 62 3.08 -7.22 5.93
CA ILE A 62 3.68 -5.92 5.64
C ILE A 62 3.70 -5.12 6.93
N THR A 63 4.81 -4.47 7.26
CA THR A 63 4.88 -3.59 8.43
C THR A 63 4.16 -2.27 8.15
N PRO A 64 3.62 -1.61 9.20
CA PRO A 64 3.02 -0.28 9.03
C PRO A 64 3.96 0.76 8.42
N SER A 65 5.26 0.74 8.75
CA SER A 65 6.26 1.67 8.18
C SER A 65 6.40 1.50 6.67
N VAL A 66 6.56 0.26 6.21
CA VAL A 66 6.69 -0.07 4.79
C VAL A 66 5.41 0.28 4.03
N PHE A 67 4.25 -0.04 4.58
CA PHE A 67 2.99 0.25 3.89
C PHE A 67 2.71 1.75 3.78
N ASP A 68 3.17 2.57 4.73
CA ASP A 68 3.07 4.03 4.67
C ASP A 68 3.81 4.58 3.44
N LEU A 69 5.03 4.08 3.17
CA LEU A 69 5.82 4.42 1.99
C LEU A 69 5.11 4.01 0.70
N ILE A 70 4.60 2.78 0.66
CA ILE A 70 3.86 2.25 -0.50
C ILE A 70 2.62 3.07 -0.78
N LEU A 71 1.84 3.37 0.26
CA LEU A 71 0.61 4.14 0.11
C LEU A 71 0.92 5.57 -0.36
N LYS A 72 1.95 6.22 0.20
CA LYS A 72 2.42 7.52 -0.28
C LYS A 72 2.78 7.47 -1.76
N TYR A 73 3.61 6.51 -2.17
CA TYR A 73 3.99 6.33 -3.57
C TYR A 73 2.80 6.10 -4.50
N ILE A 74 1.82 5.29 -4.07
CA ILE A 74 0.60 5.04 -4.86
C ILE A 74 -0.12 6.36 -5.17
N TYR A 75 -0.17 7.29 -4.23
CA TYR A 75 -0.89 8.56 -4.41
C TYR A 75 -0.06 9.66 -5.07
N THR A 76 1.24 9.73 -4.80
CA THR A 76 2.09 10.85 -5.24
C THR A 76 3.01 10.50 -6.40
N GLY A 77 3.32 9.22 -6.59
CA GLY A 77 4.37 8.75 -7.50
C GLY A 77 5.80 9.02 -6.99
N GLU A 78 5.94 9.50 -5.76
CA GLU A 78 7.24 9.86 -5.16
C GLU A 78 7.64 8.86 -4.08
N LEU A 79 8.92 8.53 -4.02
CA LEU A 79 9.53 7.70 -2.98
C LEU A 79 10.64 8.49 -2.28
N ASP A 80 10.69 8.39 -0.95
CA ASP A 80 11.77 8.96 -0.14
C ASP A 80 12.36 7.88 0.77
N LEU A 81 13.61 7.50 0.49
CA LEU A 81 14.37 6.49 1.22
C LEU A 81 15.40 7.07 2.20
N THR A 82 15.50 8.41 2.32
CA THR A 82 16.61 9.11 2.98
C THR A 82 16.86 8.68 4.44
N ASN A 83 15.84 8.16 5.13
CA ASN A 83 15.93 7.72 6.53
C ASN A 83 15.28 6.35 6.79
N GLN A 84 15.22 5.49 5.77
CA GLN A 84 14.65 4.15 5.92
C GLN A 84 15.72 3.15 6.38
N SER A 85 15.34 2.24 7.28
CA SER A 85 16.24 1.17 7.70
C SER A 85 16.45 0.16 6.57
N GLY A 86 17.55 -0.60 6.60
CA GLY A 86 17.75 -1.69 5.63
C GLY A 86 16.66 -2.76 5.70
N GLU A 87 16.06 -2.97 6.87
CA GLU A 87 14.91 -3.85 7.06
C GLU A 87 13.66 -3.31 6.37
N ASP A 88 13.37 -2.00 6.49
CA ASP A 88 12.25 -1.37 5.79
C ASP A 88 12.44 -1.41 4.27
N ILE A 89 13.67 -1.20 3.77
CA ILE A 89 13.97 -1.29 2.33
C ILE A 89 13.75 -2.72 1.81
N LEU A 90 14.22 -3.73 2.55
CA LEU A 90 13.97 -5.14 2.19
C LEU A 90 12.48 -5.47 2.23
N GLY A 91 11.78 -5.02 3.28
CA GLY A 91 10.33 -5.16 3.41
C GLY A 91 9.58 -4.48 2.26
N LEU A 92 10.05 -3.32 1.81
CA LEU A 92 9.50 -2.59 0.67
C LEU A 92 9.67 -3.39 -0.63
N LEU A 93 10.83 -4.00 -0.87
CA LEU A 93 11.04 -4.87 -2.04
C LEU A 93 10.09 -6.07 -2.04
N ILE A 94 9.92 -6.74 -0.90
CA ILE A 94 9.02 -7.90 -0.78
C ILE A 94 7.56 -7.46 -1.01
N ALA A 95 7.14 -6.38 -0.37
CA ALA A 95 5.77 -5.89 -0.47
C ALA A 95 5.44 -5.33 -1.86
N THR A 96 6.40 -4.73 -2.56
CA THR A 96 6.18 -4.23 -3.93
C THR A 96 6.03 -5.35 -4.95
N ASP A 97 6.74 -6.46 -4.78
CA ASP A 97 6.51 -7.69 -5.55
C ASP A 97 5.11 -8.26 -5.25
N GLU A 98 4.74 -8.42 -3.97
CA GLU A 98 3.42 -8.94 -3.57
C GLU A 98 2.26 -8.09 -4.11
N LEU A 99 2.42 -6.77 -4.14
CA LEU A 99 1.41 -5.81 -4.60
C LEU A 99 1.53 -5.49 -6.10
N LEU A 100 2.43 -6.17 -6.82
CA LEU A 100 2.68 -5.99 -8.25
C LEU A 100 2.97 -4.53 -8.65
N LEU A 101 3.77 -3.84 -7.83
CA LEU A 101 4.21 -2.46 -8.04
C LEU A 101 5.57 -2.45 -8.78
N GLU A 102 5.61 -2.99 -10.00
CA GLU A 102 6.86 -3.25 -10.74
C GLU A 102 7.76 -2.02 -10.91
N GLU A 103 7.19 -0.85 -11.21
CA GLU A 103 7.93 0.41 -11.36
C GLU A 103 8.65 0.79 -10.06
N LEU A 104 7.95 0.67 -8.92
CA LEU A 104 8.53 0.97 -7.61
C LEU A 104 9.60 -0.06 -7.23
N PHE A 105 9.35 -1.34 -7.51
CA PHE A 105 10.31 -2.41 -7.26
C PHE A 105 11.64 -2.15 -8.00
N GLN A 106 11.57 -1.78 -9.28
CA GLN A 106 12.76 -1.45 -10.08
C GLN A 106 13.48 -0.21 -9.54
N HIS A 107 12.73 0.83 -9.15
CA HIS A 107 13.31 2.06 -8.60
C HIS A 107 14.10 1.79 -7.31
N VAL A 108 13.53 1.03 -6.37
CA VAL A 108 14.21 0.68 -5.10
C VAL A 108 15.49 -0.12 -5.35
N GLN A 109 15.50 -1.05 -6.32
CA GLN A 109 16.70 -1.82 -6.65
C GLN A 109 17.84 -0.98 -7.26
N LEU A 110 17.51 0.08 -7.99
CA LEU A 110 18.50 0.98 -8.58
C LEU A 110 19.12 1.92 -7.55
N ASP A 111 18.30 2.43 -6.62
CA ASP A 111 18.75 3.33 -5.54
C ASP A 111 19.49 2.60 -4.41
N SER A 112 19.37 1.27 -4.34
CA SER A 112 20.06 0.42 -3.36
C SER A 112 21.48 -0.01 -3.78
N LYS A 113 22.03 0.55 -4.88
CA LYS A 113 23.42 0.34 -5.32
C LYS A 113 24.32 1.48 -4.88
#